data_AF-X1C103-F1
#
_entry.id   AF-X1C103-F1
#
_cell.length_a   1.000
_cell.length_b   1.000
_cell.length_c   1.000
_cell.angle_alpha   90.00
_cell.angle_beta   90.00
_cell.angle_gamma   90.00
#
_symmetry.space_group_name_H-M   'P 1'
#
loop_
_entity.id
_entity.type
_entity.pdbx_description
1 polymer ?
#
loop_
_entity_poly.entity_id
_entity_poly.type
_entity_poly.pdbx_seq_one_letter_code
_entity_poly.pdbx_strand_id
1 'polypeptide(L)'
;MPGRQYFTCIFIYLGDNLCGFRWDKQSSQIPNTLIFVPKMGIMKLMDTQKQIESDFKDAMRARDDLRKRTYRMVLSAIKLAEVDKGEPLEEPDVLVILQKEIKSRRETIADAERADRADIAEEAEAEIRILEVYLPQPLTQDEIEDMANEAIAEVG
;
A
#
# COMPACT_ATOMS: atom_id res chain seq x y z
N MET A 1 -30.43 -56.25 37.92
CA MET A 1 -29.76 -54.96 38.22
C MET A 1 -28.68 -54.69 37.17
N PRO A 2 -29.02 -54.13 35.99
CA PRO A 2 -28.04 -53.64 35.02
C PRO A 2 -27.69 -52.16 35.26
N GLY A 3 -26.42 -51.82 35.02
CA GLY A 3 -25.83 -50.49 35.15
C GLY A 3 -26.43 -49.46 34.19
N ARG A 4 -26.55 -48.22 34.68
CA ARG A 4 -27.45 -47.16 34.23
C ARG A 4 -27.04 -46.52 32.89
N GLN A 5 -28.01 -46.41 31.99
CA GLN A 5 -28.07 -45.40 30.93
C GLN A 5 -28.74 -44.12 31.47
N TYR A 6 -28.14 -42.95 31.22
CA TYR A 6 -28.77 -41.61 31.17
C TYR A 6 -27.86 -40.77 30.25
N PHE A 7 -28.23 -40.26 29.08
CA PHE A 7 -29.34 -39.35 28.75
C PHE A 7 -29.62 -38.32 29.85
N THR A 8 -28.81 -37.26 29.83
CA THR A 8 -29.08 -35.98 30.50
C THR A 8 -28.66 -34.89 29.53
N CYS A 9 -29.60 -34.43 28.71
CA CYS A 9 -30.43 -33.25 28.92
C CYS A 9 -29.66 -31.94 28.68
N ILE A 10 -29.73 -31.53 27.42
CA ILE A 10 -29.72 -30.12 27.02
C ILE A 10 -30.84 -29.42 27.81
N PHE A 11 -30.46 -28.55 28.72
CA PHE A 11 -31.31 -27.53 29.31
C PHE A 11 -30.49 -26.23 29.36
N ILE A 12 -30.37 -25.57 28.20
CA ILE A 12 -30.16 -24.13 28.21
C ILE A 12 -31.54 -23.55 28.44
N TYR A 13 -31.72 -23.00 29.64
CA TYR A 13 -32.92 -22.28 30.05
C TYR A 13 -33.28 -21.20 29.01
N LEU A 14 -34.42 -21.37 28.35
CA LEU A 14 -35.18 -20.25 27.80
C LEU A 14 -36.02 -19.67 28.95
N GLY A 15 -35.79 -18.40 29.27
CA GLY A 15 -36.76 -17.53 29.91
C GLY A 15 -37.23 -16.49 28.89
N ASP A 16 -38.40 -16.77 28.31
CA ASP A 16 -39.44 -15.80 27.94
C ASP A 16 -39.06 -14.59 27.06
N ASN A 17 -39.02 -14.81 25.74
CA ASN A 17 -39.95 -14.19 24.77
C ASN A 17 -39.46 -14.37 23.31
N LEU A 18 -40.30 -15.05 22.53
CA LEU A 18 -40.63 -14.78 21.11
C LEU A 18 -39.47 -14.60 20.11
N CYS A 19 -39.21 -15.64 19.32
CA CYS A 19 -39.46 -15.67 17.87
C CYS A 19 -38.65 -16.82 17.23
N GLY A 20 -39.38 -17.69 16.52
CA GLY A 20 -38.84 -18.94 16.00
C GLY A 20 -37.85 -18.79 14.86
N PHE A 21 -36.95 -19.76 14.76
CA PHE A 21 -36.42 -20.17 13.47
C PHE A 21 -36.17 -21.68 13.49
N ARG A 22 -37.19 -22.41 13.04
CA ARG A 22 -37.16 -23.85 12.80
C ARG A 22 -36.41 -24.06 11.48
N TRP A 23 -35.15 -24.51 11.56
CA TRP A 23 -34.39 -24.92 10.38
C TRP A 23 -34.98 -26.21 9.82
N ASP A 24 -35.78 -26.05 8.77
CA ASP A 24 -36.30 -27.13 7.94
C ASP A 24 -35.19 -27.66 7.02
N LYS A 25 -35.00 -28.98 7.06
CA LYS A 25 -33.90 -29.72 6.42
C LYS A 25 -34.27 -30.12 4.99
N GLN A 26 -34.99 -29.24 4.28
CA GLN A 26 -35.56 -29.56 2.98
C GLN A 26 -35.82 -28.32 2.12
N SER A 27 -34.74 -27.66 1.66
CA SER A 27 -34.81 -26.83 0.44
C SER A 27 -33.58 -27.05 -0.42
N SER A 28 -33.65 -28.14 -1.17
CA SER A 28 -32.91 -28.34 -2.41
C SER A 28 -33.38 -27.34 -3.46
N GLN A 29 -32.98 -26.07 -3.33
CA GLN A 29 -33.04 -25.08 -4.42
C GLN A 29 -32.22 -23.85 -3.98
N ILE A 30 -30.90 -23.86 -4.18
CA ILE A 30 -30.13 -22.61 -4.12
C ILE A 30 -30.35 -21.92 -5.48
N PRO A 31 -31.03 -20.77 -5.57
CA PRO A 31 -31.16 -20.09 -6.85
C PRO A 31 -29.79 -19.63 -7.33
N ASN A 32 -29.48 -19.93 -8.58
CA ASN A 32 -28.25 -19.64 -9.32
C ASN A 32 -28.11 -18.14 -9.65
N THR A 33 -28.33 -17.29 -8.65
CA THR A 33 -28.16 -15.83 -8.70
C THR A 33 -27.55 -15.37 -7.39
N LEU A 34 -26.42 -15.98 -7.05
CA LEU A 34 -25.40 -15.37 -6.23
C LEU A 34 -24.16 -15.38 -7.11
N ILE A 35 -24.02 -14.31 -7.90
CA ILE A 35 -22.70 -13.76 -8.18
C ILE A 35 -22.19 -13.27 -6.82
N PHE A 36 -21.81 -14.24 -5.97
CA PHE A 36 -20.83 -14.04 -4.94
C PHE A 36 -19.57 -13.74 -5.73
N VAL A 37 -19.41 -12.48 -6.12
CA VAL A 37 -18.11 -11.98 -6.55
C VAL A 37 -17.23 -12.25 -5.33
N PRO A 38 -16.35 -13.27 -5.34
CA PRO A 38 -15.33 -13.30 -4.32
C PRO A 38 -14.65 -11.95 -4.46
N LYS A 39 -14.66 -11.13 -3.40
CA LYS A 39 -14.01 -9.83 -3.38
C LYS A 39 -12.63 -10.07 -3.98
N MET A 40 -12.46 -9.65 -5.23
CA MET A 40 -11.43 -10.16 -6.12
C MET A 40 -10.11 -9.58 -5.65
N GLY A 41 -9.56 -10.18 -4.60
CA GLY A 41 -8.26 -9.91 -4.01
C GLY A 41 -7.15 -10.49 -4.89
N ILE A 42 -7.25 -10.30 -6.20
CA ILE A 42 -6.29 -10.74 -7.21
C ILE A 42 -6.17 -9.65 -8.29
N MET A 43 -5.99 -8.41 -7.84
CA MET A 43 -5.36 -7.32 -8.60
C MET A 43 -4.97 -6.20 -7.62
N LYS A 44 -4.08 -6.52 -6.67
CA LYS A 44 -3.24 -5.51 -6.01
C LYS A 44 -1.83 -5.68 -6.57
N LEU A 45 -1.67 -5.27 -7.83
CA LEU A 45 -0.39 -5.25 -8.51
C LEU A 45 0.26 -3.91 -8.17
N MET A 46 1.28 -4.00 -7.30
CA MET A 46 2.09 -2.93 -6.69
C MET A 46 1.28 -2.01 -5.77
N ASP A 47 1.50 -2.20 -4.46
CA ASP A 47 1.19 -1.22 -3.42
C ASP A 47 2.56 -0.74 -2.97
N THR A 48 3.07 0.31 -3.63
CA THR A 48 4.44 0.79 -3.45
C THR A 48 4.69 1.20 -1.99
N GLN A 49 3.67 1.74 -1.32
CA GLN A 49 3.70 2.03 0.10
C GLN A 49 4.00 0.78 0.94
N LYS A 50 3.30 -0.33 0.69
CA LYS A 50 3.56 -1.60 1.40
C LYS A 50 4.93 -2.20 1.10
N GLN A 51 5.43 -2.03 -0.11
CA GLN A 51 6.79 -2.48 -0.46
C GLN A 51 7.82 -1.71 0.36
N ILE A 52 7.72 -0.37 0.39
CA ILE A 52 8.60 0.49 1.20
C ILE A 52 8.52 0.12 2.69
N GLU A 53 7.33 -0.19 3.22
CA GLU A 53 7.19 -0.64 4.62
C GLU A 53 7.89 -1.99 4.89
N SER A 54 7.85 -2.93 3.93
CA SER A 54 8.58 -4.19 4.04
C SER A 54 10.08 -3.96 4.03
N ASP A 55 10.57 -3.16 3.07
CA ASP A 55 11.99 -2.88 2.91
C ASP A 55 12.55 -2.05 4.07
N PHE A 56 11.72 -1.20 4.68
CA PHE A 56 12.06 -0.54 5.94
C PHE A 56 12.33 -1.55 7.07
N LYS A 57 11.52 -2.60 7.19
CA LYS A 57 11.73 -3.66 8.19
C LYS A 57 13.00 -4.46 7.90
N ASP A 58 13.28 -4.71 6.63
CA ASP A 58 14.50 -5.42 6.24
C ASP A 58 15.74 -4.55 6.44
N ALA A 59 15.68 -3.24 6.19
CA ALA A 59 16.74 -2.29 6.54
C ALA A 59 17.01 -2.25 8.05
N MET A 60 15.97 -2.34 8.89
CA MET A 60 16.15 -2.46 10.35
C MET A 60 16.87 -3.75 10.74
N ARG A 61 16.59 -4.87 10.06
CA ARG A 61 17.28 -6.16 10.30
C ARG A 61 18.73 -6.12 9.83
N ALA A 62 18.97 -5.54 8.66
CA ALA A 62 20.30 -5.38 8.06
C ALA A 62 21.17 -4.32 8.77
N ARG A 63 20.57 -3.50 9.66
CA ARG A 63 21.22 -2.35 10.32
C ARG A 63 21.85 -1.35 9.33
N ASP A 64 21.22 -1.20 8.17
CA ASP A 64 21.61 -0.22 7.17
C ASP A 64 21.02 1.14 7.56
N ASP A 65 21.86 2.03 8.09
CA ASP A 65 21.44 3.35 8.58
C ASP A 65 20.96 4.27 7.45
N LEU A 66 21.58 4.20 6.27
CA LEU A 66 21.21 5.01 5.10
C LEU A 66 19.81 4.62 4.62
N ARG A 67 19.60 3.34 4.28
CA ARG A 67 18.29 2.85 3.84
C ARG A 67 17.20 3.13 4.86
N LYS A 68 17.48 2.90 6.15
CA LYS A 68 16.55 3.16 7.24
C LYS A 68 16.16 4.64 7.32
N ARG A 69 17.12 5.57 7.15
CA ARG A 69 16.85 7.02 7.14
C ARG A 69 15.96 7.38 5.96
N THR A 70 16.33 6.93 4.77
CA THR A 70 15.60 7.20 3.52
C THR A 70 14.16 6.71 3.58
N TYR A 71 13.94 5.44 3.90
CA TYR A 71 12.59 4.87 4.00
C TYR A 71 11.75 5.54 5.08
N ARG A 72 12.35 5.90 6.22
CA ARG A 72 11.62 6.60 7.29
C ARG A 72 11.13 7.98 6.83
N MET A 73 11.96 8.73 6.11
CA MET A 73 11.56 10.05 5.60
C MET A 73 10.42 9.95 4.60
N VAL A 74 10.51 9.01 3.66
CA VAL A 74 9.45 8.77 2.67
C VAL A 74 8.14 8.35 3.34
N LEU A 75 8.17 7.39 4.27
CA LEU A 75 6.96 6.96 4.99
C LEU A 75 6.31 8.09 5.80
N SER A 76 7.11 8.99 6.36
CA SER A 76 6.60 10.19 7.03
C SER A 76 5.96 11.17 6.05
N ALA A 77 6.56 11.39 4.88
CA ALA A 77 6.02 12.25 3.84
C ALA A 77 4.68 11.72 3.30
N ILE A 78 4.57 10.41 3.09
CA ILE A 78 3.32 9.74 2.72
C ILE A 78 2.25 9.99 3.78
N LYS A 79 2.54 9.72 5.06
CA LYS A 79 1.59 9.95 6.15
C LYS A 79 1.15 11.40 6.27
N LEU A 80 2.08 12.35 6.06
CA LEU A 80 1.74 13.77 6.08
C LEU A 80 0.75 14.10 4.95
N ALA A 81 0.97 13.58 3.75
CA ALA A 81 0.06 13.77 2.64
C ALA A 81 -1.32 13.11 2.86
N GLU A 82 -1.40 11.95 3.53
CA GLU A 82 -2.69 11.35 3.95
C GLU A 82 -3.45 12.28 4.89
N VAL A 83 -2.75 12.92 5.83
CA VAL A 83 -3.34 13.88 6.77
C VAL A 83 -3.80 15.14 6.05
N ASP A 84 -2.99 15.67 5.13
CA ASP A 84 -3.32 16.89 4.37
C ASP A 84 -4.51 16.69 3.43
N LYS A 85 -4.61 15.52 2.77
CA LYS A 85 -5.70 15.17 1.85
C LYS A 85 -6.98 14.76 2.60
N GLY A 86 -6.86 14.21 3.82
CA GLY A 86 -7.98 13.74 4.64
C GLY A 86 -8.61 12.43 4.15
N GLU A 87 -8.01 11.80 3.15
CA GLU A 87 -8.45 10.56 2.50
C GLU A 87 -7.24 9.62 2.31
N PRO A 88 -7.44 8.29 2.21
CA PRO A 88 -6.34 7.37 1.93
C PRO A 88 -5.71 7.69 0.57
N LEU A 89 -4.38 7.76 0.51
CA LEU A 89 -3.65 7.98 -0.73
C LEU A 89 -3.86 6.80 -1.70
N GLU A 90 -4.07 7.12 -2.96
CA GLU A 90 -4.04 6.13 -4.03
C GLU A 90 -2.60 5.97 -4.54
N GLU A 91 -2.31 4.85 -5.19
CA GLU A 91 -1.01 4.55 -5.82
C GLU A 91 -0.41 5.73 -6.63
N PRO A 92 -1.15 6.44 -7.50
CA PRO A 92 -0.60 7.59 -8.22
C PRO A 92 -0.16 8.73 -7.31
N ASP A 93 -0.86 8.97 -6.20
CA ASP A 93 -0.48 10.03 -5.25
C ASP A 93 0.85 9.67 -4.55
N VAL A 94 1.06 8.39 -4.23
CA VAL A 94 2.31 7.90 -3.63
C VAL A 94 3.50 8.11 -4.57
N LEU A 95 3.32 7.88 -5.87
CA LEU A 95 4.35 8.14 -6.88
C LEU A 95 4.70 9.63 -6.96
N VAL A 96 3.70 10.52 -6.91
CA VAL A 96 3.93 11.98 -6.90
C VAL A 96 4.75 12.40 -5.68
N ILE A 97 4.46 11.82 -4.50
CA ILE A 97 5.21 12.10 -3.27
C ILE A 97 6.65 11.61 -3.39
N LEU A 98 6.87 10.40 -3.93
CA LEU A 98 8.22 9.86 -4.17
C LEU A 98 9.04 10.75 -5.11
N GLN A 99 8.44 11.26 -6.19
CA GLN A 99 9.08 12.20 -7.10
C GLN A 99 9.48 13.51 -6.39
N LYS A 100 8.59 14.04 -5.54
CA LYS A 100 8.87 15.24 -4.74
C LYS A 100 10.06 15.03 -3.79
N GLU A 101 10.14 13.86 -3.15
CA GLU A 101 11.25 13.50 -2.24
C GLU A 101 12.59 13.35 -2.98
N ILE A 102 12.59 12.84 -4.21
CA ILE A 102 13.79 12.80 -5.06
C ILE A 102 14.21 14.21 -5.47
N LYS A 103 13.27 15.07 -5.85
CA LYS A 103 13.57 16.45 -6.21
C LYS A 103 14.24 17.19 -5.06
N SER A 104 13.73 17.05 -3.83
CA SER A 104 14.34 17.67 -2.64
C SER A 104 15.77 17.19 -2.38
N ARG A 105 16.08 15.92 -2.68
CA ARG A 105 17.45 15.38 -2.59
C ARG A 105 18.36 15.92 -3.68
N ARG A 106 17.86 16.10 -4.90
CA ARG A 106 18.60 16.75 -5.99
C ARG A 106 18.92 18.21 -5.66
N GLU A 107 17.99 18.93 -5.03
CA GLU A 107 18.23 20.28 -4.52
C GLU A 107 19.32 20.28 -3.45
N THR A 108 19.31 19.29 -2.53
CA THR A 108 20.37 19.11 -1.53
C THR A 108 21.74 18.85 -2.16
N ILE A 109 21.81 18.06 -3.23
CA ILE A 109 23.06 17.84 -3.99
C ILE A 109 23.56 19.15 -4.59
N ALA A 110 22.69 19.89 -5.29
CA ALA A 110 23.07 21.15 -5.91
C ALA A 110 23.53 22.19 -4.87
N ASP A 111 22.94 22.19 -3.68
CA ASP A 111 23.36 23.04 -2.56
C ASP A 111 24.71 22.59 -1.98
N ALA A 112 24.95 21.28 -1.86
CA ALA A 112 26.20 20.70 -1.37
C ALA A 112 27.36 20.95 -2.35
N GLU A 113 27.13 20.84 -3.66
CA GLU A 113 28.10 21.19 -4.70
C GLU A 113 28.50 22.66 -4.63
N ARG A 114 27.53 23.57 -4.40
CA ARG A 114 27.82 25.00 -4.21
C ARG A 114 28.64 25.27 -2.94
N ALA A 115 28.54 24.41 -1.94
CA ALA A 115 29.32 24.49 -0.70
C ALA A 115 30.66 23.72 -0.74
N ASP A 116 31.00 23.10 -1.88
CA ASP A 116 32.18 22.24 -2.07
C ASP A 116 32.26 21.07 -1.06
N ARG A 117 31.08 20.55 -0.66
CA ARG A 117 30.91 19.45 0.30
C ARG A 117 30.50 18.16 -0.43
N ALA A 118 31.48 17.51 -1.03
CA ALA A 118 31.28 16.24 -1.76
C ALA A 118 30.76 15.11 -0.87
N ASP A 119 31.07 15.14 0.44
CA ASP A 119 30.59 14.16 1.42
C ASP A 119 29.06 14.10 1.49
N ILE A 120 28.40 15.26 1.43
CA ILE A 120 26.95 15.36 1.50
C ILE A 120 26.30 15.01 0.16
N ALA A 121 26.94 15.39 -0.94
CA ALA A 121 26.47 15.07 -2.30
C ALA A 121 26.45 13.54 -2.53
N GLU A 122 27.53 12.84 -2.18
CA GLU A 122 27.61 11.38 -2.31
C GLU A 122 26.55 10.65 -1.47
N GLU A 123 26.29 11.13 -0.24
CA GLU A 123 25.26 10.55 0.62
C GLU A 123 23.86 10.75 0.00
N ALA A 124 23.55 11.96 -0.47
CA ALA A 124 22.27 12.26 -1.10
C ALA A 124 22.06 11.48 -2.41
N GLU A 125 23.10 11.31 -3.22
CA GLU A 125 23.04 10.45 -4.42
C GLU A 125 22.76 8.98 -4.06
N ALA A 126 23.38 8.47 -3.00
CA ALA A 126 23.12 7.11 -2.55
C ALA A 126 21.66 6.93 -2.13
N GLU A 127 21.05 7.94 -1.49
CA GLU A 127 19.62 7.92 -1.18
C GLU A 127 18.74 7.92 -2.43
N ILE A 128 19.07 8.75 -3.43
CA ILE A 128 18.32 8.82 -4.69
C ILE A 128 18.31 7.45 -5.38
N ARG A 129 19.46 6.78 -5.46
CA ARG A 129 19.57 5.43 -6.06
C ARG A 129 18.69 4.40 -5.36
N ILE A 130 18.46 4.52 -4.05
CA ILE A 130 17.55 3.63 -3.31
C ILE A 130 16.10 3.91 -3.71
N LEU A 131 15.72 5.18 -3.86
CA LEU A 131 14.35 5.58 -4.19
C LEU A 131 13.99 5.31 -5.65
N GLU A 132 14.94 5.44 -6.58
CA GLU A 132 14.74 5.18 -8.01
C GLU A 132 14.29 3.74 -8.31
N VAL A 133 14.57 2.78 -7.44
CA VAL A 133 14.11 1.38 -7.57
C VAL A 133 12.58 1.26 -7.52
N TYR A 134 11.91 2.18 -6.81
CA TYR A 134 10.46 2.15 -6.60
C TYR A 134 9.68 2.97 -7.62
N LEU A 135 10.36 3.77 -8.43
CA LEU A 135 9.72 4.54 -9.48
C LEU A 135 9.82 3.76 -10.80
N PRO A 136 8.70 3.62 -11.55
CA PRO A 136 8.83 3.31 -12.97
C PRO A 136 9.70 4.42 -13.58
N GLN A 137 10.67 4.04 -14.43
CA GLN A 137 11.68 4.95 -14.99
C GLN A 137 11.05 6.32 -15.28
N PRO A 138 11.57 7.41 -14.70
CA PRO A 138 11.00 8.72 -14.95
C PRO A 138 11.14 9.01 -16.43
N LEU A 139 9.99 9.25 -17.09
CA LEU A 139 10.00 9.86 -18.41
C LEU A 139 10.73 11.19 -18.27
N THR A 140 11.80 11.35 -19.03
CA THR A 140 12.58 12.57 -19.09
C THR A 140 11.72 13.71 -19.63
N GLN A 141 12.10 14.96 -19.34
CA GLN A 141 11.35 16.15 -19.80
C GLN A 141 11.12 16.12 -21.32
N ASP A 142 12.09 15.59 -22.06
CA ASP A 142 12.03 15.43 -23.51
C ASP A 142 10.93 14.44 -23.93
N GLU A 143 10.75 13.32 -23.22
CA GLU A 143 9.69 12.34 -23.50
C GLU A 143 8.30 12.89 -23.17
N ILE A 144 8.19 13.81 -22.21
CA ILE A 144 6.92 14.49 -21.89
C ILE A 144 6.54 15.49 -22.99
N GLU A 145 7.51 16.23 -23.52
CA GLU A 145 7.28 17.15 -24.64
C GLU A 145 6.94 16.41 -25.93
N ASP A 146 7.61 15.28 -26.21
CA ASP A 146 7.31 14.43 -27.36
C ASP A 146 5.90 13.82 -27.27
N MET A 147 5.49 13.32 -26.10
CA MET A 147 4.12 12.82 -25.89
C MET A 147 3.06 13.93 -26.02
N ALA A 148 3.36 15.15 -25.57
CA ALA A 148 2.46 16.29 -25.73
C ALA A 148 2.32 16.69 -27.20
N ASN A 149 3.42 16.66 -27.97
CA ASN A 149 3.41 16.94 -29.40
C ASN A 149 2.70 15.84 -30.20
N GLU A 150 2.87 14.56 -29.84
CA GLU A 150 2.13 13.44 -30.45
C GLU A 150 0.62 13.56 -30.18
N ALA A 151 0.21 13.86 -28.95
CA ALA A 151 -1.20 14.05 -28.61
C ALA A 151 -1.84 15.24 -29.36
N ILE A 152 -1.07 16.31 -29.62
CA ILE A 152 -1.52 17.44 -30.44
C ILE A 152 -1.64 17.04 -31.92
N ALA A 153 -0.72 16.20 -32.42
CA ALA A 153 -0.75 15.71 -33.80
C ALA A 153 -1.89 14.71 -34.08
N GLU A 154 -2.34 13.96 -33.07
CA GLU A 154 -3.43 12.99 -33.21
C GLU A 154 -4.83 13.63 -33.23
N VAL A 155 -4.96 14.84 -32.68
CA VAL A 155 -6.24 15.58 -32.57
C VAL A 155 -6.33 16.74 -33.59
N GLY A 156 -5.23 17.00 -34.33
CA GLY A 156 -5.12 18.05 -35.36
C GLY A 156 -5.59 17.63 -36.75
#